data_AF-A0A9W6BS83-F1
#
_entry.id   AF-A0A9W6BS83-F1
#
_cell.length_a   1.000
_cell.length_b   1.000
_cell.length_c   1.000
_cell.angle_alpha   90.00
_cell.angle_beta   90.00
_cell.angle_gamma   90.00
#
_symmetry.space_group_name_H-M   'P 1'
#
loop_
_entity.id
_entity.type
_entity.pdbx_description
1 polymer ?
#
loop_
_entity_poly.entity_id
_entity_poly.type
_entity_poly.pdbx_seq_one_letter_code
_entity_poly.pdbx_strand_id
1 'polypeptide(L)'
;MIRLRLMGRLVRVTLPGAADQWALSGTTDGALTPFALGVSPPDRDVAGVLFGAGALVELICRMNTRTGQCAQISDVRVLSDGSKSYTGEPSSMRLLVMILNYTACGYGGPGVAENTVRTRYLGPSLNGSGIIASKFNQCSYGRLTYNTSAFRVITVSPFCAPNNTRDCYWAAISGAADAAAKARIGEAAFSAFTHYTYILPARFETICGWSGLALVMGRLTWLPASTNGFWKWATVMHETLHNYGLWHSWQDGHEYGDYSTVMGNADACPTAPELSRLGWAAPAANSEGALNASTLPVGIARRWYLPATYLTGAGNHLRIRPTWLPTYGNVLQAKNLFIAVRVAKVGDAALSSSYASQVNVHEANATIDDQYPLSYFYSDPKITFVAVLPPMTWHVLPAYNLVLYAGSWTSIDRMRVYLCRYEASDAECPSLESPKAPHSASAQPSGAEQATPAAQTPAVTPAASDQVTTPPASKPTIASTVPDIISTPAASTVADAAVTPTIPIPPVAAATDTQPTINPTFTEPAINPTSSQPSINPASSQPSINPASSQPANGPASSQPILIPTHPHGKQNLLIEGRVITHHLYITLASRYRTARVC
;
A
#
# COMPACT_ATOMS: atom_id res chain seq x y z
N MET A 1 2.86 -4.03 39.25
CA MET A 1 2.44 -4.56 37.94
C MET A 1 1.24 -5.46 38.16
N ILE A 2 0.24 -5.41 37.29
CA ILE A 2 -0.94 -6.29 37.35
C ILE A 2 -0.82 -7.34 36.25
N ARG A 3 -1.15 -8.59 36.56
CA ARG A 3 -1.21 -9.68 35.57
C ARG A 3 -2.62 -9.71 34.98
N LEU A 4 -2.73 -9.43 33.68
CA LEU A 4 -3.99 -9.44 32.95
C LEU A 4 -3.92 -10.48 31.83
N ARG A 5 -5.03 -11.20 31.62
CA ARG A 5 -5.24 -11.96 30.39
C ARG A 5 -5.99 -11.06 29.43
N LEU A 6 -5.39 -10.79 28.28
CA LEU A 6 -5.91 -9.87 27.27
C LEU A 6 -6.18 -10.64 25.99
N MET A 7 -7.23 -10.24 25.28
CA MET A 7 -7.55 -10.73 23.95
C MET A 7 -7.65 -9.54 23.00
N GLY A 8 -7.04 -9.65 21.83
CA GLY A 8 -7.07 -8.58 20.85
C GLY A 8 -6.31 -8.92 19.58
N ARG A 9 -6.45 -8.05 18.58
CA ARG A 9 -5.62 -8.11 17.37
C ARG A 9 -4.27 -7.51 17.67
N LEU A 10 -3.22 -8.27 17.40
CA LEU A 10 -1.86 -7.77 17.50
C LEU A 10 -1.64 -6.71 16.42
N VAL A 11 -1.10 -5.55 16.75
CA VAL A 11 -0.79 -4.47 15.79
C VAL A 11 0.57 -3.89 16.13
N ARG A 12 1.19 -3.18 15.18
CA ARG A 12 2.46 -2.47 15.44
C ARG A 12 2.50 -1.10 14.79
N VAL A 13 3.32 -0.24 15.35
CA VAL A 13 3.71 1.06 14.80
C VAL A 13 5.22 1.02 14.54
N THR A 14 5.64 1.45 13.36
CA THR A 14 7.05 1.72 13.06
C THR A 14 7.36 3.15 13.46
N LEU A 15 8.32 3.34 14.37
CA LEU A 15 8.69 4.66 14.86
C LEU A 15 9.99 5.11 14.18
N PRO A 16 10.06 6.32 13.58
CA PRO A 16 11.28 6.79 12.94
C PRO A 16 12.47 6.77 13.91
N GLY A 17 13.56 6.09 13.52
CA GLY A 17 14.79 6.00 14.31
C GLY A 17 14.68 5.21 15.62
N ALA A 18 13.60 4.47 15.84
CA ALA A 18 13.39 3.64 17.02
C ALA A 18 12.92 2.23 16.65
N ALA A 19 12.99 1.31 17.61
CA ALA A 19 12.41 -0.02 17.45
C ALA A 19 10.88 0.06 17.36
N ASP A 20 10.29 -0.83 16.57
CA ASP A 20 8.84 -0.98 16.47
C ASP A 20 8.19 -1.12 17.84
N GLN A 21 7.05 -0.45 18.01
CA GLN A 21 6.21 -0.62 19.19
C GLN A 21 4.98 -1.44 18.84
N TRP A 22 4.78 -2.51 19.59
CA TRP A 22 3.64 -3.42 19.45
C TRP A 22 2.49 -3.03 20.37
N ALA A 23 1.28 -3.48 20.05
CA ALA A 23 0.11 -3.35 20.89
C ALA A 23 -0.92 -4.44 20.61
N LEU A 24 -1.87 -4.60 21.53
CA LEU A 24 -3.15 -5.26 21.25
C LEU A 24 -4.22 -4.22 20.97
N SER A 25 -4.96 -4.40 19.88
CA SER A 25 -6.22 -3.70 19.64
C SER A 25 -7.39 -4.57 20.09
N GLY A 26 -8.19 -4.08 21.03
CA GLY A 26 -9.38 -4.75 21.52
C GLY A 26 -10.37 -5.01 20.38
N THR A 27 -10.94 -6.22 20.36
CA THR A 27 -11.86 -6.64 19.28
C THR A 27 -13.20 -5.92 19.30
N THR A 28 -13.62 -5.42 20.46
CA THR A 28 -14.97 -4.89 20.70
C THR A 28 -15.00 -3.38 20.60
N ASP A 29 -14.03 -2.70 21.23
CA ASP A 29 -13.99 -1.25 21.38
C ASP A 29 -12.87 -0.58 20.58
N GLY A 30 -11.95 -1.38 20.00
CA GLY A 30 -10.76 -0.91 19.32
C GLY A 30 -9.65 -0.40 20.23
N ALA A 31 -9.83 -0.43 21.55
CA ALA A 31 -8.91 0.18 22.48
C ALA A 31 -7.52 -0.43 22.36
N LEU A 32 -6.50 0.41 22.40
CA LEU A 32 -5.12 -0.02 22.26
C LEU A 32 -4.51 -0.28 23.62
N THR A 33 -3.99 -1.49 23.80
CA THR A 33 -3.10 -1.86 24.90
C THR A 33 -1.66 -1.98 24.37
N PRO A 34 -0.89 -0.89 24.40
CA PRO A 34 0.47 -0.85 23.91
C PRO A 34 1.44 -1.65 24.78
N PHE A 35 2.45 -2.21 24.14
CA PHE A 35 3.56 -2.88 24.81
C PHE A 35 4.64 -1.83 25.10
N ALA A 36 5.43 -2.06 26.16
CA ALA A 36 6.56 -1.19 26.45
C ALA A 36 7.58 -1.24 25.30
N LEU A 37 8.35 -0.16 25.11
CA LEU A 37 9.40 -0.15 24.08
C LEU A 37 10.39 -1.30 24.29
N GLY A 38 10.73 -1.99 23.20
CA GLY A 38 11.57 -3.19 23.23
C GLY A 38 10.86 -4.47 23.67
N VAL A 39 9.56 -4.43 23.98
CA VAL A 39 8.74 -5.62 24.24
C VAL A 39 8.02 -6.02 22.97
N SER A 40 8.39 -7.19 22.44
CA SER A 40 7.76 -7.80 21.28
C SER A 40 7.06 -9.10 21.68
N PRO A 41 5.98 -9.48 20.98
CA PRO A 41 5.45 -10.83 21.07
C PRO A 41 6.51 -11.82 20.56
N PRO A 42 6.48 -13.10 21.01
CA PRO A 42 7.28 -14.14 20.39
C PRO A 42 6.84 -14.40 18.94
N ASP A 43 7.71 -14.99 18.13
CA ASP A 43 7.37 -15.36 16.73
C ASP A 43 6.41 -16.56 16.66
N ARG A 44 6.34 -17.35 17.73
CA ARG A 44 5.53 -18.57 17.85
C ARG A 44 4.71 -18.58 19.12
N ASP A 45 3.50 -19.10 19.01
CA ASP A 45 2.57 -19.23 20.13
C ASP A 45 2.92 -20.46 20.99
N VAL A 46 2.16 -20.71 22.06
CA VAL A 46 2.39 -21.86 22.96
C VAL A 46 2.24 -23.23 22.28
N ALA A 47 1.60 -23.30 21.11
CA ALA A 47 1.47 -24.51 20.29
C ALA A 47 2.50 -24.57 19.16
N GLY A 48 3.42 -23.60 19.07
CA GLY A 48 4.44 -23.52 18.03
C GLY A 48 3.97 -22.89 16.72
N VAL A 49 2.75 -22.35 16.66
CA VAL A 49 2.17 -21.72 15.47
C VAL A 49 2.82 -20.35 15.24
N LEU A 50 3.28 -20.08 14.02
CA LEU A 50 3.83 -18.77 13.63
C LEU A 50 2.72 -17.72 13.55
N PHE A 51 2.97 -16.51 14.05
CA PHE A 51 2.01 -15.40 13.97
C PHE A 51 2.71 -14.03 13.94
N GLY A 52 1.93 -12.95 13.86
CA GLY A 52 2.43 -11.58 13.88
C GLY A 52 1.31 -10.53 13.81
N ALA A 53 1.65 -9.31 13.37
CA ALA A 53 0.80 -8.11 13.40
C ALA A 53 -0.53 -8.24 12.61
N GLY A 54 -1.61 -8.63 13.26
CA GLY A 54 -2.96 -8.72 12.72
C GLY A 54 -3.67 -9.95 13.28
N ALA A 55 -2.88 -10.92 13.76
CA ALA A 55 -3.33 -12.13 14.44
C ALA A 55 -4.25 -11.78 15.61
N LEU A 56 -5.37 -12.48 15.70
CA LEU A 56 -6.20 -12.42 16.89
C LEU A 56 -5.58 -13.36 17.92
N VAL A 57 -5.12 -12.78 19.02
CA VAL A 57 -4.40 -13.53 20.05
C VAL A 57 -5.05 -13.35 21.41
N GLU A 58 -4.91 -14.37 22.24
CA GLU A 58 -4.98 -14.26 23.69
C GLU A 58 -3.57 -14.28 24.25
N LEU A 59 -3.26 -13.41 25.22
CA LEU A 59 -1.96 -13.42 25.90
C LEU A 59 -2.07 -12.98 27.35
N ILE A 60 -1.01 -13.24 28.10
CA ILE A 60 -0.83 -12.68 29.45
C ILE A 60 0.10 -11.48 29.38
N CYS A 61 -0.43 -10.33 29.79
CA CYS A 61 0.26 -9.07 29.89
C CYS A 61 0.53 -8.73 31.37
N ARG A 62 1.79 -8.48 31.73
CA ARG A 62 2.13 -7.83 33.00
C ARG A 62 2.12 -6.33 32.79
N MET A 63 0.97 -5.74 33.07
CA MET A 63 0.71 -4.33 32.86
C MET A 63 1.41 -3.47 33.92
N ASN A 64 2.13 -2.46 33.45
CA ASN A 64 2.60 -1.36 34.28
C ASN A 64 1.44 -0.37 34.46
N THR A 65 0.86 -0.33 35.66
CA THR A 65 -0.31 0.52 35.96
C THR A 65 -0.02 2.01 35.89
N ARG A 66 1.25 2.43 35.92
CA ARG A 66 1.62 3.84 35.78
C ARG A 66 1.60 4.28 34.31
N THR A 67 2.02 3.40 33.40
CA THR A 67 2.13 3.73 31.97
C THR A 67 1.01 3.17 31.12
N GLY A 68 0.23 2.22 31.65
CA GLY A 68 -0.80 1.48 30.90
C GLY A 68 -0.22 0.47 29.90
N GLN A 69 1.10 0.24 29.92
CA GLN A 69 1.78 -0.61 28.95
C GLN A 69 1.99 -2.04 29.44
N CYS A 70 2.00 -3.00 28.51
CA CYS A 70 2.48 -4.36 28.79
C CYS A 70 4.01 -4.35 28.90
N ALA A 71 4.52 -4.48 30.12
CA ALA A 71 5.96 -4.53 30.38
C ALA A 71 6.55 -5.92 30.08
N GLN A 72 5.73 -6.97 30.14
CA GLN A 72 6.10 -8.34 29.78
C GLN A 72 4.90 -9.06 29.18
N ILE A 73 5.17 -9.98 28.26
CA ILE A 73 4.19 -10.80 27.55
C ILE A 73 4.56 -12.27 27.72
N SER A 74 3.56 -13.11 27.89
CA SER A 74 3.71 -14.56 28.05
C SER A 74 2.43 -15.28 27.61
N ASP A 75 2.51 -16.59 27.44
CA ASP A 75 1.35 -17.46 27.18
C ASP A 75 0.51 -17.02 25.98
N VAL A 76 1.17 -16.61 24.88
CA VAL A 76 0.47 -16.18 23.67
C VAL A 76 -0.16 -17.39 22.98
N ARG A 77 -1.44 -17.29 22.65
CA ARG A 77 -2.22 -18.28 21.92
C ARG A 77 -2.89 -17.62 20.73
N VAL A 78 -2.70 -18.18 19.55
CA VAL A 78 -3.37 -17.70 18.34
C VAL A 78 -4.79 -18.24 18.33
N LEU A 79 -5.78 -17.35 18.28
CA LEU A 79 -7.20 -17.70 18.19
C LEU A 79 -7.66 -17.75 16.74
N SER A 80 -7.11 -16.87 15.91
CA SER A 80 -7.19 -16.96 14.46
C SER A 80 -5.91 -16.37 13.89
N ASP A 81 -5.47 -16.88 12.74
CA ASP A 81 -4.59 -16.10 11.89
C ASP A 81 -5.25 -14.73 11.64
N GLY A 82 -4.42 -13.69 11.56
CA GLY A 82 -4.97 -12.35 11.44
C GLY A 82 -5.83 -12.25 10.20
N SER A 83 -6.80 -11.33 10.26
CA SER A 83 -7.62 -10.92 9.12
C SER A 83 -6.88 -11.17 7.82
N LYS A 84 -7.45 -12.01 6.94
CA LYS A 84 -6.90 -12.26 5.59
C LYS A 84 -6.32 -10.96 5.06
N SER A 85 -5.09 -11.03 4.55
CA SER A 85 -4.50 -9.94 3.79
C SER A 85 -5.55 -9.31 2.91
N TYR A 86 -5.49 -7.99 2.76
CA TYR A 86 -6.29 -7.37 1.73
C TYR A 86 -5.89 -8.01 0.39
N THR A 87 -6.73 -8.93 -0.12
CA THR A 87 -6.44 -9.76 -1.30
C THR A 87 -6.86 -9.07 -2.59
N GLY A 88 -6.82 -7.74 -2.63
CA GLY A 88 -7.27 -6.97 -3.78
C GLY A 88 -8.79 -6.84 -3.94
N GLU A 89 -9.58 -7.42 -3.04
CA GLU A 89 -11.04 -7.31 -3.11
C GLU A 89 -11.48 -5.84 -3.02
N PRO A 90 -12.44 -5.38 -3.85
CA PRO A 90 -12.97 -4.03 -3.74
C PRO A 90 -13.39 -3.70 -2.30
N SER A 91 -12.75 -2.69 -1.72
CA SER A 91 -13.00 -2.21 -0.37
C SER A 91 -13.45 -0.76 -0.41
N SER A 92 -14.51 -0.48 0.34
CA SER A 92 -15.00 0.87 0.57
C SER A 92 -14.82 1.25 2.04
N MET A 93 -13.88 2.16 2.30
CA MET A 93 -13.56 2.61 3.65
C MET A 93 -14.69 3.45 4.23
N ARG A 94 -15.22 3.04 5.38
CA ARG A 94 -16.11 3.85 6.23
C ARG A 94 -15.22 4.60 7.21
N LEU A 95 -14.77 5.79 6.81
CA LEU A 95 -13.75 6.56 7.52
C LEU A 95 -14.36 7.63 8.44
N LEU A 96 -13.94 7.63 9.71
CA LEU A 96 -14.12 8.75 10.63
C LEU A 96 -12.81 9.55 10.74
N VAL A 97 -12.84 10.82 10.35
CA VAL A 97 -11.74 11.75 10.58
C VAL A 97 -12.02 12.61 11.80
N MET A 98 -11.14 12.58 12.77
CA MET A 98 -11.21 13.33 14.02
C MET A 98 -10.16 14.44 14.01
N ILE A 99 -10.61 15.69 13.99
CA ILE A 99 -9.75 16.86 14.13
C ILE A 99 -9.56 17.13 15.62
N LEU A 100 -8.33 17.00 16.11
CA LEU A 100 -8.03 17.10 17.54
C LEU A 100 -7.76 18.56 17.91
N ASN A 101 -8.71 19.16 18.64
CA ASN A 101 -8.60 20.51 19.14
C ASN A 101 -7.90 20.54 20.50
N TYR A 102 -6.61 20.87 20.49
CA TYR A 102 -5.79 21.07 21.70
C TYR A 102 -5.56 22.56 22.04
N THR A 103 -6.47 23.46 21.61
CA THR A 103 -6.35 24.90 21.91
C THR A 103 -6.33 25.17 23.42
N ALA A 104 -7.16 24.47 24.19
CA ALA A 104 -7.17 24.56 25.66
C ALA A 104 -5.85 24.14 26.32
N CYS A 105 -5.02 23.40 25.58
CA CYS A 105 -3.73 22.88 26.04
C CYS A 105 -2.55 23.78 25.61
N GLY A 106 -2.82 24.94 24.99
CA GLY A 106 -1.77 25.83 24.46
C GLY A 106 -1.19 25.40 23.11
N TYR A 107 -1.68 24.31 22.51
CA TYR A 107 -1.30 23.87 21.16
C TYR A 107 -2.26 24.40 20.09
N GLY A 108 -2.87 25.56 20.37
CA GLY A 108 -3.67 26.30 19.41
C GLY A 108 -2.80 26.74 18.22
N GLY A 109 -3.24 26.37 17.02
CA GLY A 109 -2.75 26.88 15.76
C GLY A 109 -3.95 27.09 14.83
N PRO A 110 -3.76 27.52 13.57
CA PRO A 110 -4.84 27.49 12.60
C PRO A 110 -5.27 26.03 12.42
N GLY A 111 -6.33 25.64 13.14
CA GLY A 111 -6.92 24.32 13.02
C GLY A 111 -7.48 24.15 11.60
N VAL A 112 -7.56 22.91 11.13
CA VAL A 112 -8.26 22.63 9.88
C VAL A 112 -9.76 22.61 10.18
N ALA A 113 -10.56 23.32 9.39
CA ALA A 113 -12.01 23.24 9.51
C ALA A 113 -12.53 21.90 8.98
N GLU A 114 -13.60 21.37 9.57
CA GLU A 114 -14.20 20.10 9.13
C GLU A 114 -14.57 20.11 7.64
N ASN A 115 -15.10 21.24 7.13
CA ASN A 115 -15.46 21.37 5.72
C ASN A 115 -14.23 21.29 4.80
N THR A 116 -13.11 21.85 5.20
CA THR A 116 -11.85 21.77 4.45
C THR A 116 -11.35 20.34 4.36
N VAL A 117 -11.44 19.58 5.46
CA VAL A 117 -11.12 18.15 5.46
C VAL A 117 -12.07 17.36 4.56
N ARG A 118 -13.39 17.58 4.69
CA ARG A 118 -14.41 16.94 3.85
C ARG A 118 -14.13 17.17 2.36
N THR A 119 -13.92 18.42 1.96
CA THR A 119 -13.64 18.79 0.56
C THR A 119 -12.31 18.23 0.07
N ARG A 120 -11.29 18.16 0.91
CA ARG A 120 -10.00 17.57 0.51
C ARG A 120 -10.11 16.06 0.27
N TYR A 121 -10.88 15.36 1.11
CA TYR A 121 -11.12 13.93 0.92
C TYR A 121 -12.06 13.65 -0.25
N LEU A 122 -13.25 14.25 -0.27
CA LEU A 122 -14.35 13.87 -1.16
C LEU A 122 -14.69 14.88 -2.26
N GLY A 123 -14.06 16.04 -2.27
CA GLY A 123 -14.32 17.12 -3.23
C GLY A 123 -15.47 18.03 -2.77
N PRO A 124 -15.68 19.19 -3.42
CA PRO A 124 -16.69 20.16 -3.01
C PRO A 124 -18.12 19.58 -3.01
N SER A 125 -18.42 18.67 -3.94
CA SER A 125 -19.71 17.98 -4.05
C SER A 125 -19.81 16.72 -3.18
N LEU A 126 -18.79 16.41 -2.37
CA LEU A 126 -18.73 15.24 -1.48
C LEU A 126 -18.93 13.88 -2.19
N ASN A 127 -18.58 13.80 -3.46
CA ASN A 127 -18.84 12.63 -4.33
C ASN A 127 -17.62 11.74 -4.57
N GLY A 128 -16.51 11.96 -3.84
CA GLY A 128 -15.26 11.22 -4.01
C GLY A 128 -14.32 11.81 -5.06
N SER A 129 -14.62 13.00 -5.59
CA SER A 129 -13.74 13.73 -6.53
C SER A 129 -12.60 14.50 -5.86
N GLY A 130 -12.52 14.47 -4.52
CA GLY A 130 -11.46 15.12 -3.76
C GLY A 130 -10.08 14.57 -4.08
N ILE A 131 -9.04 15.36 -3.81
CA ILE A 131 -7.66 14.99 -4.15
C ILE A 131 -7.25 13.66 -3.49
N ILE A 132 -7.67 13.40 -2.24
CA ILE A 132 -7.32 12.15 -1.57
C ILE A 132 -8.09 10.98 -2.18
N ALA A 133 -9.43 11.05 -2.24
CA ALA A 133 -10.23 9.95 -2.78
C ALA A 133 -9.88 9.61 -4.24
N SER A 134 -9.67 10.63 -5.07
CA SER A 134 -9.26 10.42 -6.47
C SER A 134 -7.91 9.71 -6.57
N LYS A 135 -6.92 10.05 -5.72
CA LYS A 135 -5.62 9.37 -5.72
C LYS A 135 -5.71 7.90 -5.31
N PHE A 136 -6.50 7.58 -4.28
CA PHE A 136 -6.78 6.18 -3.93
C PHE A 136 -7.44 5.43 -5.08
N ASN A 137 -8.46 6.02 -5.70
CA ASN A 137 -9.15 5.41 -6.84
C ASN A 137 -8.19 5.18 -8.03
N GLN A 138 -7.34 6.15 -8.33
CA GLN A 138 -6.35 6.07 -9.43
C GLN A 138 -5.28 5.00 -9.17
N CYS A 139 -4.65 5.01 -7.98
CA CYS A 139 -3.56 4.10 -7.66
C CYS A 139 -4.02 2.66 -7.38
N SER A 140 -5.29 2.46 -7.01
CA SER A 140 -5.86 1.14 -6.73
C SER A 140 -6.68 0.56 -7.87
N TYR A 141 -6.81 1.27 -9.00
CA TYR A 141 -7.70 0.89 -10.11
C TYR A 141 -9.16 0.72 -9.64
N GLY A 142 -9.60 1.57 -8.72
CA GLY A 142 -10.93 1.54 -8.11
C GLY A 142 -11.15 0.45 -7.06
N ARG A 143 -10.12 -0.32 -6.69
CA ARG A 143 -10.24 -1.39 -5.68
C ARG A 143 -10.27 -0.87 -4.25
N LEU A 144 -9.75 0.33 -3.99
CA LEU A 144 -9.84 0.97 -2.69
C LEU A 144 -10.46 2.37 -2.83
N THR A 145 -11.64 2.53 -2.23
CA THR A 145 -12.44 3.76 -2.30
C THR A 145 -12.89 4.20 -0.91
N TYR A 146 -13.43 5.42 -0.83
CA TYR A 146 -14.13 5.91 0.36
C TYR A 146 -15.63 5.74 0.18
N ASN A 147 -16.32 5.25 1.22
CA ASN A 147 -17.77 5.27 1.26
C ASN A 147 -18.23 6.71 1.54
N THR A 148 -18.65 7.42 0.50
CA THR A 148 -18.99 8.86 0.58
C THR A 148 -20.16 9.14 1.53
N SER A 149 -21.14 8.23 1.63
CA SER A 149 -22.29 8.36 2.53
C SER A 149 -21.94 8.10 3.99
N ALA A 150 -20.95 7.23 4.25
CA ALA A 150 -20.50 6.91 5.60
C ALA A 150 -19.35 7.80 6.08
N PHE A 151 -18.61 8.45 5.18
CA PHE A 151 -17.48 9.31 5.52
C PHE A 151 -17.93 10.46 6.43
N ARG A 152 -17.23 10.63 7.55
CA ARG A 152 -17.55 11.67 8.52
C ARG A 152 -16.30 12.37 9.00
N VAL A 153 -16.42 13.67 9.21
CA VAL A 153 -15.40 14.49 9.87
C VAL A 153 -16.03 15.13 11.09
N ILE A 154 -15.35 15.06 12.23
CA ILE A 154 -15.75 15.73 13.46
C ILE A 154 -14.55 16.43 14.10
N THR A 155 -14.78 17.58 14.71
CA THR A 155 -13.84 18.16 15.65
C THR A 155 -14.16 17.70 17.07
N VAL A 156 -13.14 17.22 17.78
CA VAL A 156 -13.22 16.81 19.19
C VAL A 156 -12.15 17.53 20.01
N SER A 157 -12.40 17.71 21.30
CA SER A 157 -11.45 18.33 22.22
C SER A 157 -11.03 17.31 23.29
N PRO A 158 -9.97 16.51 23.04
CA PRO A 158 -9.48 15.57 24.03
C PRO A 158 -8.86 16.29 25.23
N PHE A 159 -8.72 15.59 26.35
CA PHE A 159 -8.12 16.17 27.56
C PHE A 159 -6.61 16.44 27.40
N CYS A 160 -6.14 17.50 28.06
CA CYS A 160 -4.77 18.02 27.98
C CYS A 160 -3.78 17.25 28.86
N ALA A 161 -3.56 15.96 28.61
CA ALA A 161 -2.50 15.24 29.30
C ALA A 161 -1.15 15.33 28.56
N PRO A 162 -0.01 15.29 29.30
CA PRO A 162 1.32 15.37 28.69
C PRO A 162 1.59 14.28 27.66
N ASN A 163 1.11 13.06 27.92
CA ASN A 163 1.21 11.94 26.98
C ASN A 163 0.55 12.20 25.63
N ASN A 164 -0.56 12.94 25.61
CA ASN A 164 -1.33 13.27 24.41
C ASN A 164 -0.71 14.42 23.61
N THR A 165 0.01 15.33 24.26
CA THR A 165 0.31 16.65 23.71
C THR A 165 1.81 16.98 23.60
N ARG A 166 2.64 16.36 24.44
CA ARG A 166 4.09 16.60 24.49
C ARG A 166 4.87 15.32 24.20
N ASP A 167 4.49 14.20 24.82
CA ASP A 167 5.25 12.95 24.72
C ASP A 167 4.86 12.15 23.45
N CYS A 168 3.90 12.65 22.66
CA CYS A 168 3.44 12.08 21.40
C CYS A 168 3.10 10.59 21.48
N TYR A 169 2.48 10.20 22.58
CA TYR A 169 2.13 8.81 22.81
C TYR A 169 0.88 8.43 22.03
N TRP A 170 1.09 7.87 20.84
CA TRP A 170 0.07 7.57 19.83
C TRP A 170 -1.17 6.85 20.40
N ALA A 171 -1.00 5.87 21.28
CA ALA A 171 -2.10 5.11 21.88
C ALA A 171 -2.96 5.98 22.82
N ALA A 172 -2.34 6.91 23.55
CA ALA A 172 -3.07 7.84 24.40
C ALA A 172 -3.76 8.94 23.58
N ILE A 173 -3.12 9.41 22.50
CA ILE A 173 -3.73 10.35 21.55
C ILE A 173 -5.02 9.75 20.97
N SER A 174 -4.97 8.53 20.42
CA SER A 174 -6.16 7.88 19.88
C SER A 174 -7.19 7.57 20.96
N GLY A 175 -6.78 7.06 22.13
CA GLY A 175 -7.71 6.75 23.22
C GLY A 175 -8.48 7.97 23.72
N ALA A 176 -7.81 9.12 23.88
CA ALA A 176 -8.44 10.37 24.29
C ALA A 176 -9.38 10.93 23.20
N ALA A 177 -8.97 10.84 21.93
CA ALA A 177 -9.79 11.24 20.80
C ALA A 177 -11.04 10.36 20.66
N ASP A 178 -10.90 9.05 20.77
CA ASP A 178 -11.99 8.08 20.70
C ASP A 178 -13.01 8.32 21.82
N ALA A 179 -12.55 8.56 23.06
CA ALA A 179 -13.44 8.90 24.17
C ALA A 179 -14.24 10.18 23.89
N ALA A 180 -13.58 11.23 23.42
CA ALA A 180 -14.24 12.49 23.06
C ALA A 180 -15.20 12.34 21.86
N ALA A 181 -14.84 11.50 20.88
CA ALA A 181 -15.69 11.19 19.74
C ALA A 181 -16.94 10.40 20.17
N LYS A 182 -16.78 9.34 20.96
CA LYS A 182 -17.88 8.53 21.51
C LYS A 182 -18.85 9.39 22.32
N ALA A 183 -18.34 10.29 23.15
CA ALA A 183 -19.18 11.25 23.88
C ALA A 183 -19.96 12.21 22.95
N ARG A 184 -19.41 12.53 21.77
CA ARG A 184 -20.02 13.46 20.81
C ARG A 184 -21.02 12.80 19.87
N ILE A 185 -20.73 11.60 19.35
CA ILE A 185 -21.54 10.94 18.31
C ILE A 185 -22.24 9.66 18.78
N GLY A 186 -21.97 9.21 20.00
CA GLY A 186 -22.45 7.95 20.55
C GLY A 186 -21.57 6.76 20.16
N GLU A 187 -21.50 5.76 21.04
CA GLU A 187 -20.68 4.55 20.83
C GLU A 187 -21.13 3.74 19.61
N ALA A 188 -22.44 3.58 19.41
CA ALA A 188 -22.98 2.82 18.28
C ALA A 188 -22.58 3.44 16.93
N ALA A 189 -22.63 4.78 16.81
CA ALA A 189 -22.21 5.46 15.59
C ALA A 189 -20.69 5.38 15.40
N PHE A 190 -19.91 5.52 16.48
CA PHE A 190 -18.46 5.38 16.45
C PHE A 190 -18.05 3.98 15.96
N SER A 191 -18.65 2.92 16.50
CA SER A 191 -18.34 1.54 16.13
C SER A 191 -18.75 1.16 14.70
N ALA A 192 -19.55 1.99 14.01
CA ALA A 192 -19.96 1.76 12.62
C ALA A 192 -18.87 2.11 11.59
N PHE A 193 -17.74 2.69 12.01
CA PHE A 193 -16.62 3.04 11.14
C PHE A 193 -15.57 1.93 11.08
N THR A 194 -14.99 1.72 9.91
CA THR A 194 -13.95 0.71 9.69
C THR A 194 -12.55 1.26 9.88
N HIS A 195 -12.35 2.56 9.65
CA HIS A 195 -11.06 3.25 9.74
C HIS A 195 -11.19 4.60 10.45
N TYR A 196 -10.10 5.03 11.08
CA TYR A 196 -10.05 6.24 11.88
C TYR A 196 -8.78 7.03 11.56
N THR A 197 -8.94 8.33 11.33
CA THR A 197 -7.83 9.24 11.09
C THR A 197 -7.86 10.37 12.12
N TYR A 198 -6.76 10.59 12.80
CA TYR A 198 -6.59 11.66 13.78
C TYR A 198 -5.78 12.79 13.14
N ILE A 199 -6.41 13.94 12.89
CA ILE A 199 -5.72 15.15 12.43
C ILE A 199 -5.25 15.93 13.66
N LEU A 200 -3.94 16.01 13.85
CA LEU A 200 -3.30 16.70 14.96
C LEU A 200 -3.00 18.16 14.60
N PRO A 201 -2.82 19.07 15.59
CA PRO A 201 -2.34 20.42 15.31
C PRO A 201 -1.02 20.40 14.51
N ALA A 202 -0.82 21.37 13.62
CA ALA A 202 0.32 21.38 12.69
C ALA A 202 1.69 21.26 13.37
N ARG A 203 1.85 21.87 14.55
CA ARG A 203 3.10 21.80 15.34
C ARG A 203 3.45 20.39 15.84
N PHE A 204 2.53 19.44 15.79
CA PHE A 204 2.83 18.07 16.19
C PHE A 204 3.82 17.39 15.25
N GLU A 205 3.99 17.86 14.02
CA GLU A 205 5.06 17.33 13.16
C GLU A 205 6.44 17.54 13.82
N THR A 206 6.70 18.73 14.38
CA THR A 206 7.97 19.02 15.04
C THR A 206 8.06 18.47 16.45
N ILE A 207 6.94 18.43 17.20
CA ILE A 207 6.91 17.88 18.57
C ILE A 207 7.10 16.37 18.53
N CYS A 208 6.44 15.69 17.60
CA CYS A 208 6.44 14.23 17.52
C CYS A 208 7.55 13.66 16.63
N GLY A 209 8.13 14.48 15.76
CA GLY A 209 9.22 14.06 14.88
C GLY A 209 8.79 13.20 13.70
N TRP A 210 7.50 13.22 13.33
CA TRP A 210 6.96 12.49 12.19
C TRP A 210 5.85 13.29 11.49
N SER A 211 5.80 13.18 10.17
CA SER A 211 4.77 13.81 9.33
C SER A 211 3.51 12.93 9.20
N GLY A 212 3.60 11.67 9.58
CA GLY A 212 2.50 10.71 9.61
C GLY A 212 2.86 9.53 10.51
N LEU A 213 1.84 8.83 10.99
CA LEU A 213 2.01 7.57 11.71
C LEU A 213 0.79 6.69 11.44
N ALA A 214 0.99 5.38 11.44
CA ALA A 214 -0.10 4.42 11.28
C ALA A 214 0.18 3.11 11.98
N LEU A 215 -0.90 2.37 12.21
CA LEU A 215 -0.80 0.95 12.55
C LEU A 215 -0.55 0.14 11.29
N VAL A 216 0.44 -0.75 11.34
CA VAL A 216 0.60 -1.77 10.31
C VAL A 216 -0.41 -2.89 10.54
N MET A 217 -1.17 -3.24 9.51
CA MET A 217 -2.32 -4.16 9.58
C MET A 217 -3.39 -3.74 10.59
N GLY A 218 -3.54 -2.43 10.78
CA GLY A 218 -4.53 -1.85 11.68
C GLY A 218 -5.63 -1.09 10.95
N ARG A 219 -6.07 0.00 11.56
CA ARG A 219 -7.13 0.86 11.01
C ARG A 219 -7.00 2.33 11.45
N LEU A 220 -5.86 2.69 12.02
CA LEU A 220 -5.64 3.96 12.69
C LEU A 220 -4.48 4.69 12.03
N THR A 221 -4.69 5.99 11.79
CA THR A 221 -3.73 6.87 11.14
C THR A 221 -3.68 8.22 11.87
N TRP A 222 -2.50 8.75 12.11
CA TRP A 222 -2.26 10.05 12.74
C TRP A 222 -1.55 10.97 11.74
N LEU A 223 -2.08 12.17 11.57
CA LEU A 223 -1.58 13.14 10.58
C LEU A 223 -1.53 14.54 11.21
N PRO A 224 -0.34 15.11 11.46
CA PRO A 224 -0.23 16.53 11.75
C PRO A 224 -0.82 17.35 10.59
N ALA A 225 -1.51 18.43 10.92
CA ALA A 225 -2.08 19.38 9.95
C ALA A 225 -1.00 20.26 9.27
N SER A 226 0.12 19.66 8.88
CA SER A 226 1.29 20.31 8.30
C SER A 226 1.44 20.00 6.80
N THR A 227 2.38 20.68 6.13
CA THR A 227 2.62 20.54 4.70
C THR A 227 3.03 19.13 4.29
N ASN A 228 3.85 18.46 5.11
CA ASN A 228 4.26 17.07 4.84
C ASN A 228 3.30 16.04 5.45
N GLY A 229 2.39 16.45 6.34
CA GLY A 229 1.38 15.58 6.91
C GLY A 229 0.08 15.57 6.10
N PHE A 230 -1.02 15.95 6.73
CA PHE A 230 -2.36 15.95 6.12
C PHE A 230 -2.45 16.69 4.76
N TRP A 231 -1.63 17.74 4.56
CA TRP A 231 -1.64 18.51 3.32
C TRP A 231 -0.85 17.88 2.17
N LYS A 232 -0.15 16.76 2.41
CA LYS A 232 0.46 15.93 1.36
C LYS A 232 -0.40 14.69 1.14
N TRP A 233 -1.04 14.58 -0.02
CA TRP A 233 -1.93 13.43 -0.31
C TRP A 233 -1.17 12.10 -0.23
N ALA A 234 0.12 12.10 -0.60
CA ALA A 234 0.95 10.92 -0.56
C ALA A 234 1.20 10.45 0.88
N THR A 235 1.37 11.34 1.85
CA THR A 235 1.46 10.96 3.27
C THR A 235 0.14 10.36 3.76
N VAL A 236 -1.00 10.95 3.40
CA VAL A 236 -2.31 10.34 3.74
C VAL A 236 -2.41 8.92 3.17
N MET A 237 -1.96 8.72 1.93
CA MET A 237 -1.94 7.40 1.30
C MET A 237 -0.95 6.46 1.98
N HIS A 238 0.29 6.88 2.21
CA HIS A 238 1.35 6.14 2.90
C HIS A 238 0.85 5.55 4.22
N GLU A 239 0.34 6.42 5.10
CA GLU A 239 -0.15 6.02 6.41
C GLU A 239 -1.39 5.13 6.33
N THR A 240 -2.25 5.36 5.33
CA THR A 240 -3.41 4.48 5.13
C THR A 240 -2.96 3.10 4.66
N LEU A 241 -1.97 3.01 3.77
CA LEU A 241 -1.51 1.74 3.19
C LEU A 241 -0.74 0.86 4.19
N HIS A 242 -0.19 1.43 5.27
CA HIS A 242 0.24 0.64 6.42
C HIS A 242 -0.91 -0.17 7.04
N ASN A 243 -2.13 0.38 7.13
CA ASN A 243 -3.30 -0.37 7.60
C ASN A 243 -3.62 -1.59 6.71
N TYR A 244 -3.17 -1.57 5.45
CA TYR A 244 -3.32 -2.65 4.48
C TYR A 244 -2.06 -3.52 4.33
N GLY A 245 -1.02 -3.27 5.11
CA GLY A 245 0.14 -4.15 5.18
C GLY A 245 1.31 -3.82 4.27
N LEU A 246 1.35 -2.59 3.76
CA LEU A 246 2.56 -2.09 3.12
C LEU A 246 3.59 -1.64 4.15
N TRP A 247 4.85 -1.73 3.74
CA TRP A 247 6.04 -1.35 4.48
C TRP A 247 6.73 -0.20 3.76
N HIS A 248 7.63 0.48 4.47
CA HIS A 248 8.46 1.50 3.82
C HIS A 248 9.26 0.89 2.68
N SER A 249 9.38 1.62 1.57
CA SER A 249 10.24 1.25 0.45
C SER A 249 11.66 1.79 0.66
N TRP A 250 12.63 1.09 0.07
CA TRP A 250 14.05 1.30 0.29
C TRP A 250 14.77 1.62 -1.01
N GLN A 251 15.90 2.30 -0.91
CA GLN A 251 16.84 2.46 -2.01
C GLN A 251 18.24 2.56 -1.40
N ASP A 252 19.21 1.85 -1.98
CA ASP A 252 20.62 1.88 -1.53
C ASP A 252 20.81 1.61 -0.02
N GLY A 253 19.96 0.74 0.54
CA GLY A 253 19.99 0.41 1.97
C GLY A 253 19.39 1.48 2.90
N HIS A 254 18.78 2.53 2.34
CA HIS A 254 18.12 3.60 3.09
C HIS A 254 16.60 3.44 3.08
N GLU A 255 16.01 3.37 4.28
CA GLU A 255 14.56 3.42 4.48
C GLU A 255 14.01 4.75 3.97
N TYR A 256 12.86 4.71 3.30
CA TYR A 256 12.27 5.85 2.59
C TYR A 256 13.08 6.40 1.40
N GLY A 257 14.22 5.79 1.08
CA GLY A 257 15.09 6.22 0.00
C GLY A 257 14.50 6.07 -1.40
N ASP A 258 13.42 5.29 -1.54
CA ASP A 258 12.74 5.10 -2.83
C ASP A 258 11.89 6.34 -3.19
N TYR A 259 12.36 7.13 -4.14
CA TYR A 259 11.61 8.30 -4.65
C TYR A 259 10.68 7.97 -5.84
N SER A 260 10.31 6.69 -6.00
CA SER A 260 9.36 6.24 -7.03
C SER A 260 7.98 5.82 -6.48
N THR A 261 7.74 5.94 -5.17
CA THR A 261 6.50 5.48 -4.52
C THR A 261 6.11 6.28 -3.29
N VAL A 262 4.81 6.31 -3.00
CA VAL A 262 4.24 6.77 -1.72
C VAL A 262 4.83 6.05 -0.52
N MET A 263 5.25 4.78 -0.61
CA MET A 263 5.84 4.06 0.53
C MET A 263 7.31 4.43 0.79
N GLY A 264 7.91 5.19 -0.12
CA GLY A 264 9.17 5.89 0.11
C GLY A 264 8.89 7.36 0.36
N ASN A 265 9.53 8.26 -0.39
CA ASN A 265 9.38 9.71 -0.17
C ASN A 265 8.73 10.47 -1.34
N ALA A 266 8.08 9.77 -2.27
CA ALA A 266 7.53 10.37 -3.48
C ALA A 266 6.04 10.67 -3.43
N ASP A 267 5.62 11.66 -4.23
CA ASP A 267 4.21 11.91 -4.56
C ASP A 267 3.78 11.06 -5.78
N ALA A 268 3.84 9.73 -5.63
CA ALA A 268 3.58 8.77 -6.71
C ALA A 268 2.81 7.53 -6.21
N CYS A 269 2.12 6.82 -7.08
CA CYS A 269 1.43 5.58 -6.70
C CYS A 269 2.41 4.50 -6.20
N PRO A 270 1.90 3.46 -5.50
CA PRO A 270 2.69 2.31 -5.11
C PRO A 270 3.42 1.66 -6.29
N THR A 271 4.58 1.06 -6.01
CA THR A 271 5.41 0.33 -6.99
C THR A 271 4.75 -0.99 -7.41
N ALA A 272 5.25 -1.62 -8.46
CA ALA A 272 4.74 -2.93 -8.89
C ALA A 272 4.70 -4.01 -7.79
N PRO A 273 5.74 -4.22 -6.96
CA PRO A 273 5.66 -5.19 -5.86
C PRO A 273 4.63 -4.79 -4.79
N GLU A 274 4.50 -3.50 -4.49
CA GLU A 274 3.49 -3.01 -3.53
C GLU A 274 2.06 -3.20 -4.07
N LEU A 275 1.82 -2.84 -5.33
CA LEU A 275 0.54 -3.05 -6.02
C LEU A 275 0.20 -4.54 -6.11
N SER A 276 1.20 -5.39 -6.37
CA SER A 276 1.02 -6.84 -6.41
C SER A 276 0.68 -7.41 -5.03
N ARG A 277 1.37 -6.95 -3.97
CA ARG A 277 1.08 -7.33 -2.57
C ARG A 277 -0.32 -6.92 -2.13
N LEU A 278 -0.81 -5.77 -2.59
CA LEU A 278 -2.19 -5.33 -2.34
C LEU A 278 -3.23 -6.06 -3.19
N GLY A 279 -2.82 -6.92 -4.14
CA GLY A 279 -3.73 -7.54 -5.11
C GLY A 279 -4.34 -6.54 -6.09
N TRP A 280 -3.75 -5.34 -6.23
CA TRP A 280 -4.20 -4.32 -7.17
C TRP A 280 -3.62 -4.51 -8.56
N ALA A 281 -2.43 -5.13 -8.65
CA ALA A 281 -1.79 -5.45 -9.90
C ALA A 281 -1.45 -6.93 -10.02
N ALA A 282 -1.40 -7.41 -11.25
CA ALA A 282 -0.99 -8.76 -11.61
C ALA A 282 0.09 -8.70 -12.70
N PRO A 283 1.05 -9.65 -12.70
CA PRO A 283 2.07 -9.71 -13.73
C PRO A 283 1.47 -10.00 -15.11
N ALA A 284 2.23 -9.74 -16.18
CA ALA A 284 1.83 -10.07 -17.55
C ALA A 284 1.32 -11.53 -17.67
N ALA A 285 0.23 -11.74 -18.42
CA ALA A 285 -0.56 -12.98 -18.41
C ALA A 285 0.21 -14.26 -18.84
N ASN A 286 -0.43 -15.42 -18.59
CA ASN A 286 -0.09 -16.76 -19.13
C ASN A 286 1.26 -17.36 -18.72
N SER A 287 1.64 -17.33 -17.44
CA SER A 287 2.94 -17.82 -16.93
C SER A 287 4.18 -17.07 -17.47
N GLU A 288 3.99 -16.12 -18.40
CA GLU A 288 5.08 -15.34 -19.00
C GLU A 288 5.48 -14.11 -18.18
N GLY A 289 4.64 -13.65 -17.27
CA GLY A 289 4.98 -12.57 -16.35
C GLY A 289 5.51 -13.05 -15.00
N ALA A 290 5.37 -14.34 -14.67
CA ALA A 290 5.93 -14.97 -13.47
C ALA A 290 7.12 -15.85 -13.88
N LEU A 291 8.25 -15.20 -14.04
CA LEU A 291 9.42 -15.71 -14.74
C LEU A 291 10.34 -16.50 -13.82
N ASN A 292 10.92 -17.60 -14.30
CA ASN A 292 11.89 -18.41 -13.57
C ASN A 292 12.79 -19.18 -14.55
N ALA A 293 13.64 -20.09 -14.04
CA ALA A 293 14.59 -20.84 -14.88
C ALA A 293 13.94 -21.63 -16.03
N SER A 294 12.68 -22.08 -15.90
CA SER A 294 11.99 -22.82 -16.97
C SER A 294 11.38 -21.91 -18.04
N THR A 295 11.15 -20.63 -17.73
CA THR A 295 10.52 -19.66 -18.64
C THR A 295 11.48 -18.58 -19.16
N LEU A 296 12.69 -18.49 -18.61
CA LEU A 296 13.84 -17.77 -19.18
C LEU A 296 15.03 -18.72 -19.41
N PRO A 297 15.10 -19.33 -20.60
CA PRO A 297 16.31 -20.03 -21.03
C PRO A 297 17.48 -19.06 -21.23
N VAL A 298 18.68 -19.58 -21.06
CA VAL A 298 19.95 -18.85 -21.21
C VAL A 298 20.14 -18.37 -22.65
N GLY A 299 20.63 -17.15 -22.82
CA GLY A 299 20.97 -16.52 -24.10
C GLY A 299 19.79 -16.11 -24.98
N ILE A 300 18.55 -16.39 -24.55
CA ILE A 300 17.34 -16.10 -25.34
C ILE A 300 16.63 -14.89 -24.76
N ALA A 301 16.65 -13.78 -25.49
CA ALA A 301 15.86 -12.60 -25.13
C ALA A 301 14.37 -12.84 -25.40
N ARG A 302 13.56 -12.69 -24.35
CA ARG A 302 12.09 -12.68 -24.44
C ARG A 302 11.57 -11.25 -24.42
N ARG A 303 10.36 -11.04 -24.97
CA ARG A 303 9.79 -9.72 -25.21
C ARG A 303 8.38 -9.59 -24.62
N TRP A 304 8.10 -8.43 -24.05
CA TRP A 304 6.79 -8.01 -23.56
C TRP A 304 6.44 -6.59 -24.01
N TYR A 305 5.15 -6.28 -23.96
CA TYR A 305 4.60 -4.94 -24.20
C TYR A 305 3.93 -4.46 -22.91
N LEU A 306 4.73 -3.85 -22.04
CA LEU A 306 4.26 -3.47 -20.72
C LEU A 306 3.52 -2.13 -20.80
N PRO A 307 2.25 -2.05 -20.36
CA PRO A 307 1.60 -0.78 -20.14
C PRO A 307 2.22 -0.07 -18.93
N ALA A 308 2.23 1.26 -18.96
CA ALA A 308 2.54 2.05 -17.79
C ALA A 308 1.58 1.69 -16.64
N THR A 309 2.10 1.63 -15.42
CA THR A 309 1.33 1.16 -14.25
C THR A 309 0.04 1.94 -14.03
N TYR A 310 -0.03 3.23 -14.36
CA TYR A 310 -1.25 4.02 -14.17
C TYR A 310 -2.40 3.60 -15.12
N LEU A 311 -2.13 2.90 -16.23
CA LEU A 311 -3.15 2.52 -17.22
C LEU A 311 -4.02 1.35 -16.74
N THR A 312 -3.42 0.38 -16.06
CA THR A 312 -4.09 -0.87 -15.66
C THR A 312 -3.30 -1.57 -14.57
N GLY A 313 -3.98 -2.28 -13.68
CA GLY A 313 -3.37 -3.24 -12.77
C GLY A 313 -3.07 -4.58 -13.43
N ALA A 314 -3.78 -4.95 -14.50
CA ALA A 314 -3.61 -6.23 -15.16
C ALA A 314 -2.44 -6.20 -16.15
N GLY A 315 -1.44 -7.06 -15.91
CA GLY A 315 -0.33 -7.29 -16.82
C GLY A 315 0.65 -6.12 -16.95
N ASN A 316 0.76 -5.29 -15.92
CA ASN A 316 1.55 -4.05 -15.96
C ASN A 316 3.01 -4.21 -15.52
N HIS A 317 3.41 -5.41 -15.12
CA HIS A 317 4.78 -5.71 -14.70
C HIS A 317 5.19 -7.13 -15.03
N LEU A 318 6.49 -7.39 -14.94
CA LEU A 318 7.08 -8.73 -14.87
C LEU A 318 7.51 -8.99 -13.42
N ARG A 319 7.33 -10.21 -12.94
CA ARG A 319 7.83 -10.73 -11.67
C ARG A 319 8.80 -11.87 -11.95
N ILE A 320 10.04 -11.75 -11.53
CA ILE A 320 11.10 -12.73 -11.81
C ILE A 320 11.52 -13.39 -10.50
N ARG A 321 11.48 -14.72 -10.51
CA ARG A 321 11.99 -15.64 -9.52
C ARG A 321 13.31 -16.23 -10.05
N PRO A 322 14.48 -15.67 -9.71
CA PRO A 322 15.76 -16.11 -10.24
C PRO A 322 16.20 -17.45 -9.62
N THR A 323 15.40 -18.51 -9.82
CA THR A 323 15.61 -19.87 -9.28
C THR A 323 16.89 -20.53 -9.80
N TRP A 324 17.57 -19.93 -10.76
CA TRP A 324 18.88 -20.33 -11.26
C TRP A 324 20.05 -19.82 -10.42
N LEU A 325 19.82 -18.85 -9.53
CA LEU A 325 20.88 -18.36 -8.65
C LEU A 325 21.04 -19.30 -7.45
N PRO A 326 22.28 -19.60 -7.04
CA PRO A 326 22.52 -20.43 -5.86
C PRO A 326 21.98 -19.79 -4.57
N THR A 327 21.85 -18.46 -4.54
CA THR A 327 21.32 -17.72 -3.39
C THR A 327 19.80 -17.83 -3.25
N TYR A 328 19.08 -18.28 -4.27
CA TYR A 328 17.61 -18.29 -4.25
C TYR A 328 17.01 -19.31 -3.28
N GLY A 329 17.77 -20.33 -2.90
CA GLY A 329 17.39 -21.26 -1.82
C GLY A 329 17.60 -20.71 -0.40
N ASN A 330 18.29 -19.57 -0.24
CA ASN A 330 18.58 -18.99 1.06
C ASN A 330 17.57 -17.90 1.42
N VAL A 331 16.82 -18.12 2.51
CA VAL A 331 15.74 -17.22 2.94
C VAL A 331 16.15 -15.77 3.24
N LEU A 332 17.44 -15.54 3.56
CA LEU A 332 17.99 -14.22 3.84
C LEU A 332 18.50 -13.50 2.59
N GLN A 333 18.80 -14.24 1.51
CA GLN A 333 19.44 -13.70 0.31
C GLN A 333 18.56 -13.79 -0.94
N ALA A 334 17.53 -14.63 -0.94
CA ALA A 334 16.66 -14.83 -2.08
C ALA A 334 15.82 -13.57 -2.35
N LYS A 335 15.83 -13.10 -3.61
CA LYS A 335 15.13 -11.90 -4.06
C LYS A 335 14.30 -12.17 -5.30
N ASN A 336 13.09 -11.64 -5.34
CA ASN A 336 12.27 -11.54 -6.54
C ASN A 336 12.45 -10.15 -7.15
N LEU A 337 12.49 -10.05 -8.47
CA LEU A 337 12.52 -8.78 -9.19
C LEU A 337 11.14 -8.43 -9.74
N PHE A 338 10.83 -7.15 -9.76
CA PHE A 338 9.64 -6.58 -10.36
C PHE A 338 10.05 -5.50 -11.36
N ILE A 339 9.64 -5.67 -12.61
CA ILE A 339 9.99 -4.77 -13.72
C ILE A 339 8.71 -4.14 -14.26
N ALA A 340 8.60 -2.82 -14.20
CA ALA A 340 7.39 -2.11 -14.61
C ALA A 340 7.70 -0.79 -15.32
N VAL A 341 6.83 -0.40 -16.24
CA VAL A 341 6.93 0.91 -16.91
C VAL A 341 6.21 1.95 -16.07
N ARG A 342 6.87 3.06 -15.76
CA ARG A 342 6.27 4.18 -15.03
C ARG A 342 6.22 5.41 -15.92
N VAL A 343 5.14 6.18 -15.83
CA VAL A 343 4.92 7.42 -16.59
C VAL A 343 4.29 8.44 -15.67
N ALA A 344 4.71 9.71 -15.75
CA ALA A 344 4.20 10.79 -14.90
C ALA A 344 2.79 11.24 -15.30
N LYS A 345 1.78 10.39 -15.09
CA LYS A 345 0.36 10.64 -15.40
C LYS A 345 -0.55 10.15 -14.29
N VAL A 346 -1.71 10.79 -14.16
CA VAL A 346 -2.79 10.39 -13.24
C VAL A 346 -2.30 10.32 -11.79
N GLY A 347 -2.24 9.14 -11.18
CA GLY A 347 -1.76 8.97 -9.81
C GLY A 347 -0.27 9.29 -9.67
N ASP A 348 0.50 8.97 -10.71
CA ASP A 348 1.94 9.24 -10.86
C ASP A 348 2.26 10.63 -11.44
N ALA A 349 1.30 11.55 -11.56
CA ALA A 349 1.51 12.85 -12.23
C ALA A 349 2.68 13.68 -11.67
N ALA A 350 3.08 13.47 -10.41
CA ALA A 350 4.21 14.15 -9.77
C ALA A 350 5.48 13.27 -9.66
N LEU A 351 5.50 12.10 -10.31
CA LEU A 351 6.69 11.24 -10.38
C LEU A 351 7.82 11.98 -11.10
N SER A 352 9.00 12.05 -10.47
CA SER A 352 10.13 12.81 -11.03
C SER A 352 10.65 12.19 -12.33
N SER A 353 11.32 13.00 -13.15
CA SER A 353 11.88 12.56 -14.44
C SER A 353 12.91 11.43 -14.31
N SER A 354 13.54 11.28 -13.14
CA SER A 354 14.45 10.18 -12.85
C SER A 354 13.77 8.80 -12.83
N TYR A 355 12.45 8.75 -12.67
CA TYR A 355 11.65 7.52 -12.61
C TYR A 355 10.54 7.48 -13.68
N ALA A 356 10.12 8.65 -14.18
CA ALA A 356 9.02 8.76 -15.12
C ALA A 356 9.46 8.52 -16.57
N SER A 357 8.58 7.89 -17.35
CA SER A 357 8.79 7.51 -18.76
C SER A 357 9.92 6.51 -18.95
N GLN A 358 10.11 5.63 -17.97
CA GLN A 358 11.21 4.67 -17.89
C GLN A 358 10.72 3.32 -17.38
N VAL A 359 11.57 2.29 -17.52
CA VAL A 359 11.38 1.00 -16.86
C VAL A 359 12.01 1.09 -15.47
N ASN A 360 11.21 0.88 -14.42
CA ASN A 360 11.69 0.80 -13.04
C ASN A 360 11.84 -0.67 -12.64
N VAL A 361 12.90 -0.95 -11.87
CA VAL A 361 13.19 -2.26 -11.31
C VAL A 361 13.22 -2.17 -9.80
N HIS A 362 12.43 -3.03 -9.18
CA HIS A 362 12.39 -3.21 -7.73
C HIS A 362 12.73 -4.66 -7.38
N GLU A 363 13.29 -4.88 -6.20
CA GLU A 363 13.46 -6.21 -5.62
C GLU A 363 12.67 -6.36 -4.32
N ALA A 364 12.31 -7.59 -3.98
CA ALA A 364 11.66 -7.95 -2.71
C ALA A 364 12.23 -9.27 -2.18
N ASN A 365 12.24 -9.49 -0.86
CA ASN A 365 12.62 -10.77 -0.27
C ASN A 365 11.71 -11.88 -0.82
N ALA A 366 12.30 -12.87 -1.50
CA ALA A 366 11.55 -13.91 -2.20
C ALA A 366 10.81 -14.84 -1.25
N THR A 367 11.36 -15.14 -0.07
CA THR A 367 10.69 -16.02 0.90
C THR A 367 9.39 -15.41 1.41
N ILE A 368 9.41 -14.11 1.69
CA ILE A 368 8.23 -13.37 2.13
C ILE A 368 7.24 -13.20 0.96
N ASP A 369 7.74 -12.79 -0.21
CA ASP A 369 6.91 -12.49 -1.38
C ASP A 369 6.25 -13.74 -1.98
N ASP A 370 6.95 -14.89 -2.02
CA ASP A 370 6.42 -16.12 -2.63
C ASP A 370 5.37 -16.83 -1.80
N GLN A 371 5.44 -16.68 -0.48
CA GLN A 371 4.45 -17.28 0.41
C GLN A 371 3.33 -16.32 0.78
N TYR A 372 3.40 -15.05 0.37
CA TYR A 372 2.30 -14.11 0.54
C TYR A 372 1.11 -14.47 -0.37
N PRO A 373 -0.15 -14.37 0.09
CA PRO A 373 -0.59 -13.94 1.42
C PRO A 373 -0.69 -15.07 2.47
N LEU A 374 -0.28 -16.30 2.13
CA LEU A 374 -0.46 -17.48 2.99
C LEU A 374 0.44 -17.48 4.23
N SER A 375 1.64 -16.92 4.15
CA SER A 375 2.57 -16.77 5.27
C SER A 375 3.37 -15.46 5.15
N TYR A 376 4.14 -15.11 6.18
CA TYR A 376 4.92 -13.86 6.28
C TYR A 376 4.10 -12.60 5.98
N PHE A 377 2.79 -12.65 6.24
CA PHE A 377 1.88 -11.54 6.03
C PHE A 377 2.36 -10.26 6.74
N TYR A 378 2.98 -10.47 7.90
CA TYR A 378 3.42 -9.43 8.82
C TYR A 378 4.86 -8.98 8.62
N SER A 379 5.61 -9.66 7.76
CA SER A 379 7.02 -9.38 7.56
C SER A 379 7.22 -8.29 6.52
N ASP A 380 8.22 -7.46 6.75
CA ASP A 380 8.66 -6.46 5.79
C ASP A 380 9.43 -7.17 4.66
N PRO A 381 8.92 -7.19 3.41
CA PRO A 381 9.63 -7.77 2.27
C PRO A 381 10.88 -6.98 1.88
N LYS A 382 11.14 -5.81 2.49
CA LYS A 382 12.22 -4.87 2.16
C LYS A 382 12.22 -4.57 0.67
N ILE A 383 11.08 -4.10 0.17
CA ILE A 383 10.94 -3.67 -1.22
C ILE A 383 11.95 -2.56 -1.47
N THR A 384 12.82 -2.78 -2.45
CA THR A 384 13.96 -1.90 -2.72
C THR A 384 14.01 -1.53 -4.19
N PHE A 385 14.13 -0.25 -4.51
CA PHE A 385 14.41 0.22 -5.86
C PHE A 385 15.87 -0.07 -6.22
N VAL A 386 16.13 -0.68 -7.38
CA VAL A 386 17.48 -1.13 -7.76
C VAL A 386 17.96 -0.66 -9.12
N ALA A 387 17.07 -0.31 -10.05
CA ALA A 387 17.48 0.21 -11.35
C ALA A 387 16.36 0.99 -12.04
N VAL A 388 16.76 1.87 -12.97
CA VAL A 388 15.88 2.50 -13.95
C VAL A 388 16.54 2.50 -15.32
N LEU A 389 15.74 2.28 -16.36
CA LEU A 389 16.21 2.25 -17.73
C LEU A 389 15.40 3.23 -18.60
N PRO A 390 16.05 4.23 -19.21
CA PRO A 390 15.44 5.06 -20.23
C PRO A 390 15.03 4.26 -21.47
N PRO A 391 14.08 4.75 -22.28
CA PRO A 391 13.74 4.12 -23.55
C PRO A 391 14.97 3.96 -24.46
N MET A 392 15.00 2.88 -25.25
CA MET A 392 16.09 2.53 -26.17
C MET A 392 17.45 2.32 -25.48
N THR A 393 17.44 1.83 -24.24
CA THR A 393 18.65 1.50 -23.48
C THR A 393 18.61 0.06 -22.97
N TRP A 394 19.72 -0.39 -22.42
CA TRP A 394 19.87 -1.69 -21.81
C TRP A 394 20.71 -1.58 -20.53
N HIS A 395 20.55 -2.54 -19.63
CA HIS A 395 21.25 -2.57 -18.36
C HIS A 395 21.53 -4.03 -17.96
N VAL A 396 22.75 -4.30 -17.50
CA VAL A 396 23.11 -5.59 -16.91
C VAL A 396 22.76 -5.55 -15.42
N LEU A 397 22.05 -6.56 -14.96
CA LEU A 397 21.79 -6.84 -13.56
C LEU A 397 22.68 -8.01 -13.13
N PRO A 398 23.97 -7.78 -12.83
CA PRO A 398 24.93 -8.86 -12.65
C PRO A 398 24.65 -9.75 -11.44
N ALA A 399 24.04 -9.20 -10.39
CA ALA A 399 23.59 -9.97 -9.23
C ALA A 399 22.52 -11.02 -9.58
N TYR A 400 21.91 -10.91 -10.76
CA TYR A 400 20.79 -11.73 -11.21
C TYR A 400 21.09 -12.56 -12.46
N ASN A 401 22.27 -12.37 -13.07
CA ASN A 401 22.61 -12.88 -14.40
C ASN A 401 21.57 -12.53 -15.47
N LEU A 402 21.14 -11.26 -15.49
CA LEU A 402 20.13 -10.75 -16.42
C LEU A 402 20.64 -9.55 -17.20
N VAL A 403 20.20 -9.44 -18.45
CA VAL A 403 20.25 -8.21 -19.25
C VAL A 403 18.82 -7.76 -19.51
N LEU A 404 18.51 -6.54 -19.09
CA LEU A 404 17.21 -5.89 -19.27
C LEU A 404 17.31 -4.83 -20.35
N TYR A 405 16.34 -4.80 -21.24
CA TYR A 405 16.28 -3.85 -22.35
C TYR A 405 14.98 -3.06 -22.29
N ALA A 406 15.10 -1.74 -22.26
CA ALA A 406 14.00 -0.81 -22.47
C ALA A 406 13.97 -0.46 -23.96
N GLY A 407 12.96 -0.95 -24.68
CA GLY A 407 12.81 -0.71 -26.11
C GLY A 407 12.04 0.57 -26.43
N SER A 408 11.47 0.61 -27.63
CA SER A 408 10.64 1.73 -28.08
C SER A 408 9.25 1.69 -27.45
N TRP A 409 8.60 2.85 -27.40
CA TRP A 409 7.16 2.95 -27.18
C TRP A 409 6.41 2.34 -28.36
N THR A 410 5.46 1.46 -28.09
CA THR A 410 4.69 0.75 -29.12
C THR A 410 3.29 1.33 -29.28
N SER A 411 2.85 2.10 -28.30
CA SER A 411 1.69 2.97 -28.33
C SER A 411 1.85 4.01 -27.23
N ILE A 412 0.84 4.88 -27.07
CA ILE A 412 0.74 5.79 -25.92
C ILE A 412 0.92 4.97 -24.62
N ASP A 413 1.97 5.33 -23.87
CA ASP A 413 2.31 4.80 -22.54
C ASP A 413 2.39 3.27 -22.46
N ARG A 414 2.77 2.60 -23.56
CA ARG A 414 3.16 1.18 -23.58
C ARG A 414 4.56 1.04 -24.15
N MET A 415 5.46 0.40 -23.40
CA MET A 415 6.85 0.21 -23.81
C MET A 415 7.12 -1.26 -24.11
N ARG A 416 7.94 -1.49 -25.13
CA ARG A 416 8.51 -2.81 -25.37
C ARG A 416 9.64 -3.07 -24.36
N VAL A 417 9.56 -4.17 -23.62
CA VAL A 417 10.59 -4.58 -22.65
C VAL A 417 11.11 -5.95 -23.04
N TYR A 418 12.43 -6.13 -22.98
CA TYR A 418 13.04 -7.44 -23.21
C TYR A 418 13.88 -7.86 -22.01
N LEU A 419 13.97 -9.16 -21.80
CA LEU A 419 14.79 -9.74 -20.75
C LEU A 419 15.53 -10.94 -21.33
N CYS A 420 16.83 -11.01 -21.07
CA CYS A 420 17.67 -12.15 -21.37
C CYS A 420 18.41 -12.59 -20.11
N ARG A 421 18.43 -13.90 -19.87
CA ARG A 421 19.25 -14.52 -18.83
C ARG A 421 20.55 -15.01 -19.45
N TYR A 422 21.66 -14.83 -18.75
CA TYR A 422 22.94 -15.44 -19.13
C TYR A 422 23.44 -16.41 -18.03
N GLU A 423 24.44 -17.23 -18.36
CA GLU A 423 25.08 -18.14 -17.41
C GLU A 423 26.50 -17.69 -17.05
N ALA A 424 27.36 -17.47 -18.04
CA ALA A 424 28.75 -17.08 -17.84
C ALA A 424 28.98 -15.58 -18.09
N SER A 425 28.36 -15.02 -19.14
CA SER A 425 28.52 -13.60 -19.49
C SER A 425 27.30 -13.03 -20.20
N ASP A 426 27.04 -11.74 -19.98
CA ASP A 426 26.05 -10.93 -20.69
C ASP A 426 26.23 -10.92 -22.23
N ALA A 427 27.41 -11.31 -22.74
CA ALA A 427 27.65 -11.52 -24.18
C ALA A 427 26.80 -12.65 -24.79
N GLU A 428 26.24 -13.56 -23.98
CA GLU A 428 25.27 -14.57 -24.43
C GLU A 428 23.94 -13.94 -24.84
N CYS A 429 23.67 -12.71 -24.40
CA CYS A 429 22.44 -12.00 -24.70
C CYS A 429 22.57 -11.13 -25.95
N PRO A 430 21.51 -11.03 -26.79
CA PRO A 430 21.57 -10.28 -28.04
C PRO A 430 21.74 -8.78 -27.80
N SER A 431 22.38 -8.08 -28.74
CA SER A 431 22.45 -6.61 -28.72
C SER A 431 21.08 -5.96 -29.00
N LEU A 432 20.88 -4.71 -28.57
CA LEU A 432 19.68 -3.91 -28.88
C LEU A 432 19.38 -3.78 -30.38
N GLU A 433 20.40 -3.89 -31.23
CA GLU A 433 20.29 -3.82 -32.69
C GLU A 433 19.76 -5.14 -33.31
N SER A 434 19.77 -6.24 -32.54
CA SER A 434 19.50 -7.59 -33.03
C SER A 434 18.11 -8.19 -32.76
N PRO A 435 17.03 -7.50 -32.32
CA PRO A 435 15.72 -8.14 -32.23
C PRO A 435 15.01 -8.12 -33.60
N LYS A 436 15.68 -8.57 -34.66
CA LYS A 436 14.97 -9.13 -35.83
C LYS A 436 14.43 -10.48 -35.38
N ALA A 437 13.15 -10.71 -35.69
CA ALA A 437 12.39 -11.91 -35.34
C ALA A 437 13.21 -13.20 -35.55
N PRO A 438 12.93 -14.28 -34.78
CA PRO A 438 13.61 -15.55 -34.98
C PRO A 438 13.56 -15.91 -36.45
N HIS A 439 14.75 -16.09 -37.05
CA HIS A 439 14.88 -16.61 -38.39
C HIS A 439 14.15 -17.95 -38.44
N SER A 440 13.00 -17.98 -39.12
CA SER A 440 12.43 -19.23 -39.61
C SER A 440 13.46 -19.84 -40.54
N ALA A 441 14.23 -20.80 -40.04
CA ALA A 441 14.98 -21.70 -40.88
C ALA A 441 13.96 -22.61 -41.59
N SER A 442 13.55 -22.21 -42.79
CA SER A 442 13.09 -23.17 -43.79
C SER A 442 13.60 -22.70 -45.15
N ALA A 443 14.74 -23.27 -45.53
CA ALA A 443 15.16 -23.28 -46.91
C ALA A 443 14.31 -24.33 -47.65
N GLN A 444 13.54 -23.91 -48.65
CA GLN A 444 13.19 -24.79 -49.76
C GLN A 444 13.14 -23.99 -51.07
N PRO A 445 13.59 -24.57 -52.20
CA PRO A 445 13.91 -23.83 -53.40
C PRO A 445 12.73 -23.69 -54.36
N SER A 446 12.89 -22.67 -55.20
CA SER A 446 12.13 -22.29 -56.41
C SER A 446 11.69 -23.47 -57.29
N GLY A 447 10.45 -23.40 -57.78
CA GLY A 447 9.92 -24.24 -58.86
C GLY A 447 8.54 -23.83 -59.39
N ALA A 448 8.55 -23.02 -60.45
CA ALA A 448 7.61 -22.93 -61.59
C ALA A 448 6.06 -22.88 -61.40
N GLU A 449 5.52 -21.66 -61.53
CA GLU A 449 4.55 -21.22 -62.55
C GLU A 449 3.65 -22.25 -63.28
N GLN A 450 2.34 -22.19 -63.03
CA GLN A 450 1.30 -22.41 -64.06
C GLN A 450 -0.02 -21.73 -63.70
N ALA A 451 -0.68 -21.17 -64.71
CA ALA A 451 -1.68 -20.11 -64.63
C ALA A 451 -3.15 -20.58 -64.78
N THR A 452 -4.06 -19.93 -64.02
CA THR A 452 -5.50 -19.60 -64.31
C THR A 452 -6.51 -20.75 -64.60
N PRO A 453 -7.86 -20.56 -64.54
CA PRO A 453 -8.66 -19.32 -64.52
C PRO A 453 -9.81 -19.23 -63.48
N ALA A 454 -10.48 -18.07 -63.51
CA ALA A 454 -11.55 -17.57 -62.66
C ALA A 454 -12.97 -18.12 -62.96
N ALA A 455 -13.91 -17.63 -62.13
CA ALA A 455 -15.38 -17.66 -62.22
C ALA A 455 -16.04 -18.91 -61.56
N GLN A 456 -17.16 -18.85 -60.84
CA GLN A 456 -18.31 -17.97 -60.90
C GLN A 456 -19.15 -18.08 -59.60
N THR A 457 -19.71 -16.96 -59.17
CA THR A 457 -20.82 -16.85 -58.21
C THR A 457 -22.11 -17.44 -58.80
N PRO A 458 -23.03 -17.96 -57.97
CA PRO A 458 -24.45 -17.76 -58.26
C PRO A 458 -25.23 -17.15 -57.09
N ALA A 459 -26.30 -16.48 -57.49
CA ALA A 459 -27.10 -15.53 -56.75
C ALA A 459 -28.30 -16.14 -55.98
N VAL A 460 -28.83 -15.27 -55.12
CA VAL A 460 -30.07 -15.25 -54.31
C VAL A 460 -31.31 -15.64 -55.16
N THR A 461 -32.39 -16.27 -54.65
CA THR A 461 -33.63 -15.67 -54.02
C THR A 461 -34.72 -16.81 -53.86
N PRO A 462 -35.93 -16.62 -53.25
CA PRO A 462 -36.32 -16.61 -51.82
C PRO A 462 -37.50 -17.56 -51.42
N ALA A 463 -37.94 -17.43 -50.14
CA ALA A 463 -39.21 -17.83 -49.47
C ALA A 463 -39.21 -19.22 -48.78
N ALA A 464 -39.81 -19.46 -47.60
CA ALA A 464 -40.87 -18.77 -46.87
C ALA A 464 -40.78 -18.99 -45.34
N SER A 465 -41.55 -18.17 -44.62
CA SER A 465 -42.00 -18.20 -43.21
C SER A 465 -42.01 -19.57 -42.51
N ASP A 466 -41.56 -19.63 -41.25
CA ASP A 466 -42.46 -19.97 -40.12
C ASP A 466 -41.87 -19.77 -38.71
N GLN A 467 -42.68 -19.05 -37.93
CA GLN A 467 -43.00 -19.14 -36.50
C GLN A 467 -41.92 -19.41 -35.43
N VAL A 468 -41.70 -18.33 -34.67
CA VAL A 468 -41.58 -18.23 -33.20
C VAL A 468 -42.05 -19.46 -32.41
N THR A 469 -41.17 -20.03 -31.59
CA THR A 469 -41.49 -20.47 -30.22
C THR A 469 -40.23 -20.50 -29.34
N THR A 470 -40.32 -19.86 -28.18
CA THR A 470 -39.33 -19.81 -27.11
C THR A 470 -39.37 -21.08 -26.24
N PRO A 471 -38.23 -21.57 -25.69
CA PRO A 471 -38.25 -22.67 -24.73
C PRO A 471 -38.54 -22.17 -23.30
N PRO A 472 -39.30 -22.94 -22.47
CA PRO A 472 -39.74 -22.50 -21.16
C PRO A 472 -38.72 -22.75 -20.04
N ALA A 473 -38.73 -21.82 -19.07
CA ALA A 473 -38.02 -21.90 -17.82
C ALA A 473 -38.62 -22.96 -16.89
N SER A 474 -37.78 -23.86 -16.36
CA SER A 474 -38.14 -24.85 -15.35
C SER A 474 -37.98 -24.28 -13.94
N LYS A 475 -39.07 -24.40 -13.17
CA LYS A 475 -39.23 -24.02 -11.77
C LYS A 475 -39.05 -25.26 -10.88
N PRO A 476 -38.28 -25.24 -9.77
CA PRO A 476 -38.30 -26.32 -8.79
C PRO A 476 -39.28 -26.02 -7.64
N THR A 477 -40.14 -26.98 -7.32
CA THR A 477 -41.01 -26.99 -6.13
C THR A 477 -40.57 -28.12 -5.18
N ILE A 478 -40.14 -27.70 -3.98
CA ILE A 478 -40.30 -28.24 -2.62
C ILE A 478 -40.40 -29.76 -2.41
N ALA A 479 -39.53 -30.28 -1.51
CA ALA A 479 -39.87 -31.40 -0.62
C ALA A 479 -39.44 -31.07 0.83
N SER A 480 -40.42 -31.03 1.72
CA SER A 480 -40.32 -30.88 3.17
C SER A 480 -40.49 -32.25 3.81
N THR A 481 -39.62 -32.62 4.75
CA THR A 481 -39.87 -33.72 5.71
C THR A 481 -39.28 -33.34 7.07
N VAL A 482 -40.16 -33.25 8.06
CA VAL A 482 -39.87 -33.19 9.50
C VAL A 482 -40.70 -34.31 10.15
N PRO A 483 -40.16 -35.08 11.12
CA PRO A 483 -40.96 -35.85 12.04
C PRO A 483 -41.06 -35.19 13.43
N ASP A 484 -42.27 -35.33 13.99
CA ASP A 484 -42.79 -34.77 15.24
C ASP A 484 -42.41 -35.54 16.54
N ILE A 485 -42.96 -35.00 17.65
CA ILE A 485 -43.33 -35.58 18.97
C ILE A 485 -42.20 -35.45 20.04
N ILE A 486 -42.33 -34.75 21.19
CA ILE A 486 -43.25 -34.94 22.34
C ILE A 486 -43.35 -33.69 23.27
N SER A 487 -44.60 -33.32 23.55
CA SER A 487 -45.29 -32.84 24.78
C SER A 487 -44.89 -31.59 25.59
N THR A 488 -45.94 -30.78 25.79
CA THR A 488 -46.19 -29.71 26.78
C THR A 488 -46.51 -30.24 28.20
N PRO A 489 -46.59 -29.37 29.23
CA PRO A 489 -47.85 -28.70 29.63
C PRO A 489 -47.69 -27.19 29.92
N ALA A 490 -48.58 -26.30 29.44
CA ALA A 490 -49.74 -25.68 30.12
C ALA A 490 -49.39 -24.87 31.40
N ALA A 491 -49.92 -23.68 31.70
CA ALA A 491 -50.72 -22.64 31.05
C ALA A 491 -50.71 -21.44 32.03
N SER A 492 -50.74 -20.19 31.56
CA SER A 492 -51.50 -19.13 32.26
C SER A 492 -51.65 -17.89 31.36
N THR A 493 -52.90 -17.53 31.11
CA THR A 493 -53.38 -16.40 30.33
C THR A 493 -53.62 -15.19 31.23
N VAL A 494 -53.10 -14.02 30.87
CA VAL A 494 -53.74 -12.73 31.18
C VAL A 494 -53.63 -11.84 29.95
N ALA A 495 -54.79 -11.41 29.46
CA ALA A 495 -54.97 -10.51 28.35
C ALA A 495 -54.60 -9.08 28.77
N ASP A 496 -53.96 -8.32 27.86
CA ASP A 496 -54.04 -6.87 27.93
C ASP A 496 -54.06 -6.24 26.55
N ALA A 497 -54.91 -5.24 26.41
CA ALA A 497 -55.38 -4.67 25.17
C ALA A 497 -54.37 -3.69 24.55
N ALA A 498 -54.17 -3.82 23.23
CA ALA A 498 -53.40 -2.87 22.44
C ALA A 498 -54.20 -1.58 22.19
N VAL A 499 -53.70 -0.46 22.71
CA VAL A 499 -54.14 0.90 22.36
C VAL A 499 -53.18 1.46 21.32
N THR A 500 -53.67 1.63 20.10
CA THR A 500 -52.98 2.31 19.00
C THR A 500 -53.26 3.82 19.07
N PRO A 501 -52.26 4.71 19.20
CA PRO A 501 -52.50 6.14 19.11
C PRO A 501 -52.51 6.61 17.64
N THR A 502 -53.68 7.08 17.20
CA THR A 502 -53.90 7.76 15.93
C THR A 502 -53.42 9.21 16.02
N ILE A 503 -52.47 9.64 15.18
CA ILE A 503 -52.08 11.04 15.02
C ILE A 503 -52.89 11.65 13.86
N PRO A 504 -53.50 12.85 14.02
CA PRO A 504 -54.30 13.47 12.96
C PRO A 504 -53.42 14.16 11.91
N ILE A 505 -53.70 13.87 10.63
CA ILE A 505 -53.13 14.52 9.45
C ILE A 505 -54.00 15.76 9.13
N PRO A 506 -53.44 16.97 8.93
CA PRO A 506 -54.20 18.14 8.51
C PRO A 506 -54.56 18.11 7.01
N PRO A 507 -55.62 18.82 6.58
CA PRO A 507 -56.21 18.69 5.25
C PRO A 507 -55.35 19.33 4.16
N VAL A 508 -55.18 18.61 3.05
CA VAL A 508 -54.58 19.10 1.81
C VAL A 508 -55.62 19.91 1.03
N ALA A 509 -55.33 21.18 0.79
CA ALA A 509 -56.12 22.05 -0.07
C ALA A 509 -55.88 21.71 -1.55
N ALA A 510 -56.97 21.58 -2.30
CA ALA A 510 -56.98 21.38 -3.74
C ALA A 510 -56.49 22.65 -4.46
N ALA A 511 -55.42 22.53 -5.26
CA ALA A 511 -55.00 23.55 -6.20
C ALA A 511 -55.30 23.09 -7.62
N THR A 512 -56.09 23.90 -8.31
CA THR A 512 -56.53 23.78 -9.70
C THR A 512 -55.36 23.94 -10.67
N ASP A 513 -55.32 23.04 -11.64
CA ASP A 513 -54.36 22.97 -12.73
C ASP A 513 -54.75 23.94 -13.86
N THR A 514 -53.93 24.96 -14.10
CA THR A 514 -53.94 25.74 -15.35
C THR A 514 -52.50 25.92 -15.81
N GLN A 515 -52.12 25.13 -16.81
CA GLN A 515 -50.83 25.12 -17.49
C GLN A 515 -50.71 26.31 -18.47
N PRO A 516 -49.67 27.16 -18.39
CA PRO A 516 -49.27 28.01 -19.50
C PRO A 516 -48.16 27.31 -20.33
N THR A 517 -48.43 27.17 -21.62
CA THR A 517 -47.46 26.74 -22.63
C THR A 517 -46.43 27.85 -22.85
N ILE A 518 -45.16 27.63 -22.47
CA ILE A 518 -44.04 28.50 -22.86
C ILE A 518 -43.21 27.74 -23.90
N ASN A 519 -43.11 28.35 -25.08
CA ASN A 519 -42.40 27.86 -26.25
C ASN A 519 -40.99 28.47 -26.24
N PRO A 520 -39.89 27.70 -26.05
CA PRO A 520 -38.55 28.26 -26.13
C PRO A 520 -38.08 28.31 -27.60
N THR A 521 -37.99 29.53 -28.13
CA THR A 521 -37.28 29.84 -29.37
C THR A 521 -35.78 29.70 -29.11
N PHE A 522 -35.11 28.74 -29.77
CA PHE A 522 -33.66 28.65 -29.79
C PHE A 522 -33.11 29.53 -30.92
N THR A 523 -32.36 30.57 -30.56
CA THR A 523 -31.50 31.32 -31.48
C THR A 523 -30.08 30.77 -31.34
N GLU A 524 -29.57 30.19 -32.42
CA GLU A 524 -28.22 29.64 -32.54
C GLU A 524 -27.20 30.78 -32.75
N PRO A 525 -26.15 30.94 -31.92
CA PRO A 525 -25.04 31.81 -32.26
C PRO A 525 -24.02 31.04 -33.09
N ALA A 526 -23.90 31.43 -34.36
CA ALA A 526 -22.77 31.07 -35.20
C ALA A 526 -21.48 31.70 -34.65
N ILE A 527 -20.57 30.86 -34.12
CA ILE A 527 -19.21 31.28 -33.78
C ILE A 527 -18.26 30.64 -34.80
N ASN A 528 -17.71 31.52 -35.63
CA ASN A 528 -16.72 31.24 -36.67
C ASN A 528 -15.32 31.18 -36.02
N PRO A 529 -14.54 30.08 -36.11
CA PRO A 529 -13.21 30.05 -35.53
C PRO A 529 -12.20 30.69 -36.50
N THR A 530 -11.86 31.96 -36.26
CA THR A 530 -10.67 32.57 -36.83
C THR A 530 -9.43 32.04 -36.11
N SER A 531 -8.61 31.30 -36.86
CA SER A 531 -7.26 30.89 -36.48
C SER A 531 -6.34 32.10 -36.38
N SER A 532 -5.88 32.42 -35.18
CA SER A 532 -4.69 33.23 -34.95
C SER A 532 -3.68 32.43 -34.12
N GLN A 533 -2.60 31.99 -34.78
CA GLN A 533 -1.41 31.46 -34.12
C GLN A 533 -0.74 32.56 -33.29
N PRO A 534 -0.31 32.30 -32.04
CA PRO A 534 0.69 33.13 -31.41
C PRO A 534 2.09 32.70 -31.88
N SER A 535 2.78 33.59 -32.61
CA SER A 535 4.22 33.46 -32.83
C SER A 535 4.95 33.80 -31.54
N ILE A 536 5.61 32.82 -30.92
CA ILE A 536 6.53 33.06 -29.81
C ILE A 536 7.91 33.31 -30.41
N ASN A 537 8.35 34.55 -30.35
CA ASN A 537 9.72 34.98 -30.63
C ASN A 537 10.58 34.65 -29.40
N PRO A 538 11.65 33.83 -29.50
CA PRO A 538 12.52 33.60 -28.36
C PRO A 538 13.47 34.80 -28.19
N ALA A 539 13.26 35.58 -27.14
CA ALA A 539 14.24 36.54 -26.65
C ALA A 539 15.40 35.76 -25.99
N SER A 540 16.55 35.74 -26.66
CA SER A 540 17.81 35.25 -26.11
C SER A 540 18.31 36.22 -25.03
N SER A 541 18.37 35.74 -23.78
CA SER A 541 19.21 36.33 -22.74
C SER A 541 20.32 35.33 -22.43
N GLN A 542 21.49 35.56 -23.03
CA GLN A 542 22.73 34.87 -22.69
C GLN A 542 23.19 35.28 -21.28
N PRO A 543 23.54 34.34 -20.39
CA PRO A 543 24.44 34.63 -19.30
C PRO A 543 25.88 34.63 -19.82
N SER A 544 26.58 35.76 -19.71
CA SER A 544 28.02 35.82 -19.95
C SER A 544 28.77 35.15 -18.80
N ILE A 545 29.42 34.02 -19.06
CA ILE A 545 30.41 33.43 -18.16
C ILE A 545 31.79 33.87 -18.67
N ASN A 546 32.44 34.74 -17.89
CA ASN A 546 33.86 35.09 -18.07
C ASN A 546 34.72 33.89 -17.65
N PRO A 547 35.63 33.37 -18.50
CA PRO A 547 36.62 32.40 -18.07
C PRO A 547 37.85 33.12 -17.49
N ALA A 548 38.03 33.03 -16.18
CA ALA A 548 39.30 33.36 -15.55
C ALA A 548 40.28 32.19 -15.77
N SER A 549 41.28 32.42 -16.60
CA SER A 549 42.43 31.57 -16.82
C SER A 549 43.28 31.51 -15.54
N SER A 550 43.58 30.31 -15.04
CA SER A 550 44.76 30.07 -14.21
C SER A 550 45.42 28.76 -14.61
N GLN A 551 46.71 28.86 -14.94
CA GLN A 551 47.59 27.78 -15.36
C GLN A 551 47.88 26.77 -14.24
N PRO A 552 48.25 25.52 -14.56
CA PRO A 552 48.62 24.53 -13.56
C PRO A 552 50.09 24.66 -13.14
N ALA A 553 50.33 24.67 -11.83
CA ALA A 553 51.65 24.46 -11.25
C ALA A 553 51.76 23.02 -10.72
N ASN A 554 52.72 22.28 -11.27
CA ASN A 554 53.17 20.96 -10.81
C ASN A 554 53.93 21.08 -9.49
N GLY A 555 53.69 20.16 -8.55
CA GLY A 555 54.55 19.96 -7.37
C GLY A 555 53.94 19.04 -6.32
N PRO A 556 54.61 17.95 -5.89
CA PRO A 556 54.04 16.90 -5.04
C PRO A 556 54.28 17.15 -3.54
N ALA A 557 53.30 16.80 -2.69
CA ALA A 557 53.48 16.63 -1.25
C ALA A 557 52.52 15.51 -0.79
N SER A 558 53.05 14.32 -0.51
CA SER A 558 53.49 13.86 0.83
C SER A 558 52.33 13.56 1.78
N SER A 559 52.06 12.27 1.87
CA SER A 559 51.41 11.48 2.93
C SER A 559 51.37 12.08 4.34
N GLN A 560 50.18 12.03 4.97
CA GLN A 560 49.96 11.46 6.32
C GLN A 560 48.50 10.96 6.48
N PRO A 561 48.25 9.85 7.19
CA PRO A 561 46.92 9.30 7.39
C PRO A 561 46.19 9.92 8.59
N ILE A 562 44.94 10.31 8.39
CA ILE A 562 44.03 10.71 9.48
C ILE A 562 43.33 9.44 10.02
N LEU A 563 43.58 9.16 11.30
CA LEU A 563 42.90 8.15 12.10
C LEU A 563 41.45 8.60 12.36
N ILE A 564 40.47 7.80 11.90
CA ILE A 564 39.06 7.93 12.28
C ILE A 564 38.81 6.94 13.44
N PRO A 565 38.28 7.37 14.60
CA PRO A 565 37.96 6.47 15.69
C PRO A 565 36.74 5.59 15.33
N THR A 566 36.94 4.28 15.35
CA THR A 566 35.86 3.28 15.29
C THR A 566 35.24 3.13 16.68
N HIS A 567 33.95 3.45 16.80
CA HIS A 567 33.13 3.02 17.93
C HIS A 567 32.59 1.60 17.65
N PRO A 568 32.79 0.61 18.54
CA PRO A 568 32.16 -0.69 18.45
C PRO A 568 30.87 -0.69 19.26
N HIS A 569 29.79 -1.29 18.75
CA HIS A 569 28.81 -2.11 19.50
C HIS A 569 27.69 -2.57 18.54
N GLY A 570 28.03 -3.49 17.63
CA GLY A 570 27.05 -4.37 17.00
C GLY A 570 27.02 -5.70 17.75
N LYS A 571 25.95 -5.98 18.50
CA LYS A 571 25.69 -7.32 19.06
C LYS A 571 25.26 -8.23 17.91
N GLN A 572 26.18 -9.06 17.43
CA GLN A 572 25.85 -10.22 16.60
C GLN A 572 25.47 -11.38 17.52
N ASN A 573 24.22 -11.84 17.41
CA ASN A 573 23.80 -13.12 17.97
C ASN A 573 24.35 -14.22 17.06
N LEU A 574 25.50 -14.78 17.45
CA LEU A 574 26.06 -15.99 16.86
C LEU A 574 25.46 -17.20 17.58
N LEU A 575 24.50 -17.86 16.95
CA LEU A 575 24.08 -19.20 17.34
C LEU A 575 25.15 -20.19 16.81
N ILE A 576 25.93 -20.80 17.71
CA ILE A 576 26.73 -21.99 17.39
C ILE A 576 26.11 -23.15 18.17
N GLU A 577 25.71 -24.18 17.42
CA GLU A 577 25.25 -25.45 17.95
C GLU A 577 26.38 -26.23 18.65
N GLY A 578 26.05 -26.82 19.80
CA GLY A 578 26.43 -28.18 20.20
C GLY A 578 27.91 -28.49 20.45
N ARG A 579 28.31 -28.53 21.73
CA ARG A 579 28.92 -29.73 22.34
C ARG A 579 29.04 -29.62 23.86
N VAL A 580 28.63 -30.70 24.51
CA VAL A 580 28.80 -31.01 25.93
C VAL A 580 30.29 -31.26 26.20
N ILE A 581 30.89 -30.47 27.10
CA ILE A 581 32.07 -30.88 27.87
C ILE A 581 31.88 -30.42 29.31
N THR A 582 31.63 -31.40 30.18
CA THR A 582 31.79 -31.34 31.63
C THR A 582 33.27 -31.12 31.96
N HIS A 583 33.62 -30.22 32.89
CA HIS A 583 34.69 -30.40 33.88
C HIS A 583 34.59 -29.38 35.03
N HIS A 584 34.91 -29.87 36.24
CA HIS A 584 34.84 -29.23 37.55
C HIS A 584 36.01 -28.26 37.87
N LEU A 585 35.78 -27.45 38.92
CA LEU A 585 36.76 -26.86 39.88
C LEU A 585 37.62 -25.70 39.32
N TYR A 586 37.89 -24.56 39.98
CA TYR A 586 38.01 -24.23 41.40
C TYR A 586 37.80 -22.71 41.67
N ILE A 587 37.61 -22.41 42.95
CA ILE A 587 37.43 -21.13 43.67
C ILE A 587 38.60 -20.13 43.47
N THR A 588 38.33 -18.81 43.46
CA THR A 588 39.07 -17.80 44.27
C THR A 588 38.24 -16.52 44.48
N LEU A 589 38.07 -16.15 45.75
CA LEU A 589 37.54 -14.89 46.29
C LEU A 589 38.63 -13.81 46.33
N ALA A 590 38.28 -12.54 46.07
CA ALA A 590 38.83 -11.32 46.71
C ALA A 590 38.11 -10.08 46.11
N SER A 591 37.28 -9.35 46.85
CA SER A 591 37.61 -8.34 47.87
C SER A 591 37.74 -6.91 47.31
N ARG A 592 36.69 -6.12 47.58
CA ARG A 592 36.66 -4.72 48.08
C ARG A 592 37.66 -3.69 47.50
N TYR A 593 37.10 -2.58 47.00
CA TYR A 593 37.52 -1.24 47.42
C TYR A 593 36.31 -0.31 47.58
N ARG A 594 36.24 0.36 48.74
CA ARG A 594 35.41 1.52 49.08
C ARG A 594 36.14 2.80 48.63
N THR A 595 35.37 3.84 48.26
CA THR A 595 35.36 5.25 48.75
C THR A 595 34.82 6.15 47.62
N ALA A 596 33.65 6.79 47.72
CA ALA A 596 33.25 7.96 48.51
C ALA A 596 33.37 9.29 47.72
N ARG A 597 32.20 9.96 47.57
CA ARG A 597 31.86 11.41 47.46
C ARG A 597 32.81 12.34 46.68
N VAL A 598 32.33 13.30 45.88
CA VAL A 598 31.70 14.60 46.19
C VAL A 598 31.41 15.23 44.79
N CYS A 599 30.21 15.64 44.38
CA CYS A 599 29.43 16.85 44.68
C CYS A 599 28.01 16.62 44.12
#